data_AF-V3Z9T0-F1
#
_entry.id   AF-V3Z9T0-F1
#
_cell.length_a   1.000
_cell.length_b   1.000
_cell.length_c   1.000
_cell.angle_alpha   90.00
_cell.angle_beta   90.00
_cell.angle_gamma   90.00
#
_symmetry.space_group_name_H-M   'P 1'
#
loop_
_entity.id
_entity.type
_entity.pdbx_description
1 polymer ?
#
loop_
_entity_poly.entity_id
_entity_poly.type
_entity_poly.pdbx_seq_one_letter_code
_entity_poly.pdbx_strand_id
1 'polypeptide(L)'
;MNFIDFYITENEYQFVALDEKIHKQVPKKWKNGQGEGYDSQNEAIVKVWFRVQFYVDQVVLLREKVTRHLFYLQLKENVLQYNNITSEEKCFQMVGNALQADFGSYTPDKHQDGYFDPRVYFPAWIVAKRGMDYILQNAPKIHQENRNLTRPDAELKYIKEASISPSAHNLHFYRVRKKKTDKVLNTWLGICPRGIEVYEEETNGFKNLISTFLWLDIGRLYFDKKKFEIRSEGCPDGRKFTYYTDSDVTSKYLLTICRATHMFQLEIEPKLREIRHLDAEGRVWFSN
;
A
#
# COMPACT_ATOMS: atom_id res chain seq x y z
N MET A 1 -18.23 3.65 -4.07
CA MET A 1 -16.98 3.11 -4.66
C MET A 1 -16.49 2.04 -3.70
N ASN A 2 -16.43 0.78 -4.13
CA ASN A 2 -15.92 -0.30 -3.28
C ASN A 2 -14.39 -0.30 -3.40
N PHE A 3 -13.71 0.15 -2.35
CA PHE A 3 -12.26 0.26 -2.33
C PHE A 3 -11.57 -1.03 -1.86
N ILE A 4 -12.30 -2.12 -1.55
CA ILE A 4 -11.80 -3.18 -0.66
C ILE A 4 -12.37 -4.57 -1.01
N ASP A 5 -11.52 -5.60 -1.24
CA ASP A 5 -11.93 -7.01 -1.56
C ASP A 5 -10.74 -8.00 -1.64
N PHE A 6 -10.74 -9.25 -1.12
CA PHE A 6 -9.61 -10.22 -1.34
C PHE A 6 -9.76 -11.72 -0.98
N TYR A 7 -8.75 -12.51 -1.41
CA TYR A 7 -8.35 -13.88 -1.03
C TYR A 7 -6.79 -14.04 -1.05
N ILE A 8 -6.18 -14.94 -0.25
CA ILE A 8 -4.74 -15.28 -0.31
C ILE A 8 -4.51 -16.68 -0.87
N THR A 9 -3.62 -16.77 -1.85
CA THR A 9 -2.89 -18.00 -2.23
C THR A 9 -1.40 -17.87 -1.95
N GLU A 10 -0.82 -18.85 -1.26
CA GLU A 10 0.61 -19.21 -1.40
C GLU A 10 1.60 -18.02 -1.34
N ASN A 11 1.47 -17.15 -0.32
CA ASN A 11 2.38 -16.04 0.02
C ASN A 11 2.33 -14.78 -0.87
N GLU A 12 1.41 -14.65 -1.82
CA GLU A 12 1.16 -13.38 -2.54
C GLU A 12 -0.33 -12.99 -2.51
N TYR A 13 -0.61 -11.70 -2.33
CA TYR A 13 -1.97 -11.17 -2.31
C TYR A 13 -2.53 -11.08 -3.74
N GLN A 14 -3.66 -11.74 -3.99
CA GLN A 14 -4.38 -11.64 -5.27
C GLN A 14 -5.83 -11.21 -5.07
N PHE A 15 -6.22 -10.09 -5.68
CA PHE A 15 -7.62 -9.64 -5.68
C PHE A 15 -8.52 -10.66 -6.37
N VAL A 16 -9.69 -10.92 -5.76
CA VAL A 16 -10.69 -11.85 -6.29
C VAL A 16 -11.48 -11.13 -7.39
N ALA A 17 -11.69 -11.81 -8.51
CA ALA A 17 -12.65 -11.41 -9.52
C ALA A 17 -14.06 -11.74 -9.01
N LEU A 18 -14.83 -10.71 -8.62
CA LEU A 18 -16.18 -10.86 -8.06
C LEU A 18 -17.20 -11.46 -9.04
N ASP A 19 -16.93 -11.37 -10.34
CA ASP A 19 -17.73 -11.95 -11.41
C ASP A 19 -17.41 -13.43 -11.68
N GLU A 20 -16.38 -13.98 -11.03
CA GLU A 20 -16.00 -15.38 -11.13
C GLU A 20 -16.31 -16.17 -9.86
N LYS A 21 -16.71 -17.44 -10.02
CA LYS A 21 -16.93 -18.35 -8.88
C LYS A 21 -15.63 -18.53 -8.10
N ILE A 22 -15.66 -18.34 -6.77
CA ILE A 22 -14.48 -18.44 -5.89
C ILE A 22 -13.68 -19.74 -6.08
N HIS A 23 -14.36 -20.87 -6.32
CA HIS A 23 -13.69 -22.14 -6.58
C HIS A 23 -12.75 -22.10 -7.79
N LYS A 24 -12.94 -21.21 -8.76
CA LYS A 24 -12.05 -21.08 -9.92
C LYS A 24 -10.74 -20.36 -9.61
N GLN A 25 -10.71 -19.60 -8.51
CA GLN A 25 -9.64 -18.68 -8.14
C GLN A 25 -8.80 -19.19 -6.95
N VAL A 26 -9.35 -20.13 -6.19
CA VAL A 26 -8.68 -20.78 -5.05
C VAL A 26 -7.81 -21.99 -5.46
N PRO A 27 -6.81 -22.39 -4.65
CA PRO A 27 -5.93 -23.51 -4.90
C PRO A 27 -6.70 -24.81 -5.08
N LYS A 28 -6.18 -25.69 -5.93
CA LYS A 28 -6.78 -27.01 -6.21
C LYS A 28 -7.02 -27.83 -4.94
N LYS A 29 -6.17 -27.68 -3.92
CA LYS A 29 -6.32 -28.35 -2.62
C LYS A 29 -7.64 -28.03 -1.92
N TRP A 30 -8.20 -26.83 -2.11
CA TRP A 30 -9.50 -26.46 -1.56
C TRP A 30 -10.65 -27.24 -2.21
N LYS A 31 -10.55 -27.51 -3.52
CA LYS A 31 -11.56 -28.31 -4.24
C LYS A 31 -11.55 -29.79 -3.85
N ASN A 32 -10.38 -30.31 -3.51
CA ASN A 32 -10.16 -31.74 -3.29
C ASN A 32 -10.05 -32.10 -1.81
N GLY A 33 -10.26 -31.13 -0.89
CA GLY A 33 -10.20 -31.36 0.55
C GLY A 33 -11.44 -32.08 1.09
N GLN A 34 -11.44 -32.41 2.38
CA GLN A 34 -12.56 -33.11 3.05
C GLN A 34 -13.83 -32.25 3.23
N GLY A 35 -13.89 -31.07 2.60
CA GLY A 35 -15.02 -30.13 2.71
C GLY A 35 -14.99 -29.22 3.94
N GLU A 36 -14.07 -29.44 4.88
CA GLU A 36 -13.99 -28.67 6.14
C GLU A 36 -13.22 -27.36 6.01
N GLY A 37 -12.53 -27.11 4.88
CA GLY A 37 -11.80 -25.86 4.65
C GLY A 37 -10.44 -25.76 5.36
N TYR A 38 -10.01 -26.82 6.06
CA TYR A 38 -8.70 -26.94 6.72
C TYR A 38 -7.83 -28.05 6.09
N ASP A 39 -6.52 -27.87 6.10
CA ASP A 39 -5.56 -28.89 5.67
C ASP A 39 -5.23 -29.90 6.78
N SER A 40 -4.36 -30.86 6.49
CA SER A 40 -3.93 -31.89 7.46
C SER A 40 -3.19 -31.34 8.68
N GLN A 41 -2.72 -30.08 8.64
CA GLN A 41 -2.12 -29.38 9.78
C GLN A 41 -3.13 -28.50 10.53
N ASN A 42 -4.43 -28.60 10.22
CA ASN A 42 -5.49 -27.77 10.77
C ASN A 42 -5.36 -26.27 10.43
N GLU A 43 -4.63 -25.94 9.35
CA GLU A 43 -4.54 -24.59 8.83
C GLU A 43 -5.62 -24.35 7.78
N ALA A 44 -6.23 -23.16 7.79
CA ALA A 44 -7.25 -22.81 6.80
C ALA A 44 -6.64 -22.88 5.38
N ILE A 45 -7.23 -23.71 4.51
CA ILE A 45 -6.80 -23.88 3.11
C ILE A 45 -6.93 -22.56 2.34
N VAL A 46 -7.91 -21.74 2.74
CA VAL A 46 -8.25 -20.47 2.12
C VAL A 46 -8.32 -19.40 3.21
N LYS A 47 -7.42 -18.41 3.18
CA LYS A 47 -7.48 -17.21 4.05
C LYS A 47 -7.87 -16.00 3.21
N VAL A 48 -8.88 -15.26 3.67
CA VAL A 48 -9.40 -14.04 3.02
C VAL A 48 -9.11 -12.85 3.92
N TRP A 49 -8.72 -11.73 3.32
CA TRP A 49 -8.43 -10.49 4.03
C TRP A 49 -9.29 -9.37 3.45
N PHE A 50 -9.46 -8.28 4.19
CA PHE A 50 -10.14 -7.09 3.68
C PHE A 50 -9.10 -5.98 3.56
N ARG A 51 -8.73 -5.63 2.33
CA ARG A 51 -7.61 -4.71 2.03
C ARG A 51 -7.91 -3.82 0.84
N VAL A 52 -7.29 -2.64 0.81
CA VAL A 52 -7.57 -1.59 -0.18
C VAL A 52 -7.10 -2.00 -1.59
N GLN A 53 -8.00 -2.09 -2.57
CA GLN A 53 -7.70 -2.20 -4.02
C GLN A 53 -7.02 -0.94 -4.55
N PHE A 54 -7.78 0.14 -4.49
CA PHE A 54 -7.52 1.32 -5.28
C PHE A 54 -7.12 2.44 -4.35
N TYR A 55 -5.83 2.72 -4.35
CA TYR A 55 -5.31 3.88 -3.64
C TYR A 55 -5.65 5.15 -4.41
N VAL A 56 -5.74 6.26 -3.68
CA VAL A 56 -5.99 7.60 -4.22
C VAL A 56 -4.99 8.58 -3.61
N ASP A 57 -4.61 9.60 -4.37
CA ASP A 57 -3.72 10.67 -3.87
C ASP A 57 -4.49 11.75 -3.09
N GLN A 58 -5.80 11.87 -3.35
CA GLN A 58 -6.65 12.91 -2.76
C GLN A 58 -7.62 12.33 -1.74
N VAL A 59 -7.35 12.57 -0.46
CA VAL A 59 -8.15 12.02 0.65
C VAL A 59 -9.61 12.49 0.66
N VAL A 60 -9.92 13.61 0.00
CA VAL A 60 -11.31 14.09 -0.16
C VAL A 60 -12.20 13.12 -0.95
N LEU A 61 -11.60 12.20 -1.72
CA LEU A 61 -12.33 11.12 -2.35
C LEU A 61 -12.84 10.08 -1.34
N LEU A 62 -12.22 9.98 -0.17
CA LEU A 62 -12.59 9.08 0.91
C LEU A 62 -13.67 9.73 1.81
N ARG A 63 -14.91 9.80 1.31
CA ARG A 63 -16.00 10.52 2.02
C ARG A 63 -16.47 9.79 3.28
N GLU A 64 -16.67 8.49 3.17
CA GLU A 64 -17.21 7.66 4.26
C GLU A 64 -16.20 7.46 5.38
N LYS A 65 -16.65 7.56 6.64
CA LYS A 65 -15.81 7.39 7.82
C LYS A 65 -15.19 5.99 7.89
N VAL A 66 -15.97 4.95 7.59
CA VAL A 66 -15.50 3.55 7.60
C VAL A 66 -14.42 3.34 6.54
N THR A 67 -14.63 3.83 5.32
CA THR A 67 -13.64 3.75 4.24
C THR A 67 -12.33 4.45 4.60
N ARG A 68 -12.40 5.66 5.20
CA ARG A 68 -11.21 6.37 5.70
C ARG A 68 -10.47 5.58 6.76
N HIS A 69 -11.19 5.06 7.75
CA HIS A 69 -10.59 4.28 8.83
C HIS A 69 -9.84 3.04 8.29
N LEU A 70 -10.45 2.31 7.36
CA LEU A 70 -9.83 1.13 6.76
C LEU A 70 -8.63 1.47 5.87
N PHE A 71 -8.69 2.61 5.16
CA PHE A 71 -7.54 3.12 4.41
C PHE A 71 -6.39 3.51 5.34
N TYR A 72 -6.69 4.16 6.46
CA TYR A 72 -5.72 4.48 7.51
C TYR A 72 -5.05 3.21 8.06
N LEU A 73 -5.83 2.19 8.44
CA LEU A 73 -5.31 0.92 8.94
C LEU A 73 -4.42 0.22 7.91
N GLN A 74 -4.82 0.21 6.64
CA GLN A 74 -4.03 -0.40 5.57
C GLN A 74 -2.68 0.31 5.39
N LEU A 75 -2.67 1.64 5.43
CA LEU A 75 -1.42 2.39 5.31
C LEU A 75 -0.51 2.20 6.53
N LYS A 76 -1.09 2.09 7.74
CA LYS A 76 -0.33 1.75 8.95
C LYS A 76 0.38 0.40 8.81
N GLU A 77 -0.33 -0.60 8.30
CA GLU A 77 0.27 -1.90 7.99
C GLU A 77 1.37 -1.79 6.93
N ASN A 78 1.11 -1.07 5.83
CA ASN A 78 2.08 -0.91 4.75
C ASN A 78 3.38 -0.23 5.24
N VAL A 79 3.29 0.79 6.08
CA VAL A 79 4.47 1.47 6.68
C VAL A 79 5.36 0.49 7.44
N LEU A 80 4.77 -0.45 8.18
CA LEU A 80 5.52 -1.46 8.94
C LEU A 80 6.14 -2.54 8.05
N GLN A 81 5.43 -2.95 6.99
CA GLN A 81 5.81 -4.09 6.15
C GLN A 81 6.74 -3.73 4.99
N TYR A 82 6.57 -2.55 4.40
CA TYR A 82 7.15 -2.27 3.10
C TYR A 82 8.65 -1.99 3.13
N ASN A 83 9.18 -1.48 4.25
CA ASN A 83 10.61 -1.19 4.42
C ASN A 83 11.21 -0.41 3.23
N ASN A 84 10.45 0.50 2.62
CA ASN A 84 10.93 1.50 1.67
C ASN A 84 11.63 2.63 2.43
N ILE A 85 12.49 3.42 1.75
CA ILE A 85 13.25 4.50 2.41
C ILE A 85 12.31 5.61 2.88
N THR A 86 11.72 5.46 4.05
CA THR A 86 10.95 6.51 4.71
C THR A 86 11.88 7.23 5.69
N SER A 87 11.88 8.56 5.67
CA SER A 87 12.71 9.30 6.62
C SER A 87 12.26 9.04 8.06
N GLU A 88 13.21 9.12 8.98
CA GLU A 88 12.91 8.95 10.39
C GLU A 88 11.91 10.00 10.89
N GLU A 89 12.09 11.25 10.48
CA GLU A 89 11.17 12.35 10.78
C GLU A 89 9.74 12.02 10.36
N LYS A 90 9.56 11.54 9.12
CA LYS A 90 8.25 11.14 8.60
C LYS A 90 7.64 10.00 9.41
N CYS A 91 8.45 9.02 9.84
CA CYS A 91 7.97 7.95 10.73
C CYS A 91 7.42 8.51 12.04
N PHE A 92 8.16 9.41 12.70
CA PHE A 92 7.73 10.03 13.95
C PHE A 92 6.48 10.91 13.78
N GLN A 93 6.39 11.69 12.70
CA GLN A 93 5.18 12.47 12.37
C GLN A 93 3.96 11.56 12.17
N MET A 94 4.11 10.46 11.41
CA MET A 94 3.07 9.47 11.21
C MET A 94 2.64 8.83 12.53
N VAL A 95 3.58 8.47 13.42
CA VAL A 95 3.25 7.91 14.75
C VAL A 95 2.44 8.90 15.58
N GLY A 96 2.83 10.19 15.62
CA GLY A 96 2.05 11.19 16.33
C GLY A 96 0.60 11.28 15.85
N ASN A 97 0.38 11.18 14.54
CA ASN A 97 -0.97 11.14 13.96
C ASN A 97 -1.71 9.84 14.30
N ALA A 98 -1.02 8.69 14.27
CA ALA A 98 -1.61 7.39 14.58
C ALA A 98 -2.01 7.28 16.06
N LEU A 99 -1.17 7.73 16.99
CA LEU A 99 -1.49 7.75 18.42
C LEU A 99 -2.70 8.65 18.71
N GLN A 100 -2.78 9.82 18.05
CA GLN A 100 -3.95 10.69 18.15
C GLN A 100 -5.21 10.03 17.57
N ALA A 101 -5.11 9.31 16.45
CA ALA A 101 -6.23 8.59 15.85
C ALA A 101 -6.73 7.45 16.74
N ASP A 102 -5.82 6.63 17.27
CA ASP A 102 -6.13 5.42 18.02
C ASP A 102 -6.57 5.74 19.47
N PHE A 103 -5.90 6.68 20.15
CA PHE A 103 -6.12 6.98 21.56
C PHE A 103 -6.86 8.32 21.82
N GLY A 104 -6.94 9.22 20.85
CA GLY A 104 -7.45 10.58 21.04
C GLY A 104 -6.41 11.49 21.71
N SER A 105 -6.81 12.66 22.21
CA SER A 105 -5.88 13.64 22.76
C SER A 105 -5.14 13.12 23.99
N TYR A 106 -3.81 13.26 23.97
CA TYR A 106 -2.94 12.86 25.06
C TYR A 106 -3.31 13.57 26.37
N THR A 107 -3.42 12.80 27.45
CA THR A 107 -3.52 13.28 28.83
C THR A 107 -2.69 12.37 29.74
N PRO A 108 -1.94 12.91 30.72
CA PRO A 108 -1.10 12.12 31.62
C PRO A 108 -1.86 10.99 32.33
N ASP A 109 -3.12 11.24 32.72
CA ASP A 109 -3.92 10.25 33.46
C ASP A 109 -4.31 9.03 32.62
N LYS A 110 -4.52 9.20 31.31
CA LYS A 110 -4.98 8.14 30.40
C LYS A 110 -3.82 7.42 29.70
N HIS A 111 -2.68 8.09 29.57
CA HIS A 111 -1.56 7.65 28.74
C HIS A 111 -0.32 7.48 29.61
N GLN A 112 -0.44 6.61 30.61
CA GLN A 112 0.67 6.20 31.47
C GLN A 112 1.64 5.29 30.72
N ASP A 113 2.78 4.97 31.33
CA ASP A 113 3.80 4.12 30.74
C ASP A 113 3.22 2.82 30.18
N GLY A 114 3.57 2.51 28.93
CA GLY A 114 3.07 1.33 28.22
C GLY A 114 1.70 1.48 27.53
N TYR A 115 1.14 2.70 27.42
CA TYR A 115 -0.14 2.90 26.72
C TYR A 115 -0.12 2.54 25.22
N PHE A 116 1.05 2.39 24.61
CA PHE A 116 1.23 1.90 23.25
C PHE A 116 2.47 1.01 23.13
N ASP A 117 2.46 0.09 22.17
CA ASP A 117 3.62 -0.73 21.82
C ASP A 117 4.33 -0.14 20.58
N PRO A 118 5.57 0.38 20.69
CA PRO A 118 6.34 0.89 19.56
C PRO A 118 6.36 -0.03 18.32
N ARG A 119 6.33 -1.35 18.48
CA ARG A 119 6.36 -2.32 17.37
C ARG A 119 5.11 -2.30 16.48
N VAL A 120 4.02 -1.72 16.98
CA VAL A 120 2.74 -1.55 16.26
C VAL A 120 2.71 -0.23 15.47
N TYR A 121 3.61 0.70 15.77
CA TYR A 121 3.59 2.06 15.18
C TYR A 121 4.86 2.40 14.39
N PHE A 122 5.99 1.78 14.73
CA PHE A 122 7.27 2.04 14.09
C PHE A 122 7.75 0.85 13.26
N PRO A 123 8.27 1.10 12.05
CA PRO A 123 9.01 0.09 11.30
C PRO A 123 10.15 -0.52 12.13
N ALA A 124 10.45 -1.79 11.92
CA ALA A 124 11.45 -2.53 12.69
C ALA A 124 12.83 -1.84 12.70
N TRP A 125 13.21 -1.18 11.60
CA TRP A 125 14.47 -0.46 11.49
C TRP A 125 14.54 0.77 12.41
N ILE A 126 13.42 1.46 12.68
CA ILE A 126 13.40 2.59 13.63
C ILE A 126 13.61 2.06 15.04
N VAL A 127 12.90 0.99 15.40
CA VAL A 127 13.00 0.35 16.72
C VAL A 127 14.43 -0.14 16.94
N ALA A 128 15.06 -0.76 15.93
CA ALA A 128 16.45 -1.19 15.99
C ALA A 128 17.43 -0.01 16.08
N LYS A 129 17.19 1.09 15.36
CA LYS A 129 18.07 2.26 15.32
C LYS A 129 18.02 3.10 16.60
N ARG A 130 16.84 3.33 17.16
CA ARG A 130 16.63 4.23 18.30
C ARG A 130 16.47 3.52 19.64
N GLY A 131 16.03 2.26 19.63
CA GLY A 131 15.69 1.53 20.84
C GLY A 131 14.30 1.89 21.38
N MET A 132 13.72 0.93 22.11
CA MET A 132 12.36 1.06 22.68
C MET A 132 12.27 2.23 23.67
N ASP A 133 13.27 2.40 24.55
CA ASP A 133 13.25 3.41 25.61
C ASP A 133 13.21 4.83 25.04
N TYR A 134 14.02 5.10 24.01
CA TYR A 134 14.00 6.40 23.33
C TYR A 134 12.63 6.69 22.72
N ILE A 135 12.02 5.70 22.08
CA ILE A 135 10.72 5.85 21.44
C ILE A 135 9.63 6.10 22.49
N LEU A 136 9.60 5.31 23.55
CA LEU A 136 8.64 5.45 24.65
C LEU A 136 8.75 6.81 25.34
N GLN A 137 9.97 7.38 25.44
CA GLN A 137 10.18 8.70 26.02
C GLN A 137 9.78 9.87 25.09
N ASN A 138 9.89 9.72 23.77
CA ASN A 138 9.74 10.82 22.82
C ASN A 138 8.43 10.82 22.02
N ALA A 139 7.88 9.65 21.67
CA ALA A 139 6.61 9.57 20.94
C ALA A 139 5.43 10.24 21.67
N PRO A 140 5.31 10.19 23.02
CA PRO A 140 4.24 10.91 23.73
C PRO A 140 4.28 12.43 23.54
N LYS A 141 5.48 13.01 23.39
CA LYS A 141 5.63 14.46 23.14
C LYS A 141 5.01 14.84 21.79
N ILE A 142 5.22 14.01 20.78
CA ILE A 142 4.68 14.21 19.42
C ILE A 142 3.17 13.95 19.42
N HIS A 143 2.69 12.96 20.17
CA HIS A 143 1.25 12.74 20.37
C HIS A 143 0.59 13.99 20.97
N GLN A 144 1.24 14.62 21.95
CA GLN A 144 0.74 15.86 22.58
C GLN A 144 0.64 17.05 21.62
N GLU A 145 1.54 17.16 20.63
CA GLU A 145 1.49 18.21 19.60
C GLU A 145 0.20 18.14 18.76
N ASN A 146 -0.39 16.95 18.63
CA ASN A 146 -1.62 16.70 17.88
C ASN A 146 -2.91 16.85 18.72
N ARG A 147 -2.84 17.35 19.97
CA ARG A 147 -3.98 17.43 20.90
C ARG A 147 -5.25 18.13 20.37
N ASN A 148 -5.10 19.01 19.37
CA ASN A 148 -6.19 19.78 18.78
C ASN A 148 -6.88 19.05 17.62
N LEU A 149 -6.34 17.91 17.16
CA LEU A 149 -6.93 17.13 16.08
C LEU A 149 -7.98 16.19 16.63
N THR A 150 -9.13 16.10 15.96
CA THR A 150 -10.07 15.01 16.21
C THR A 150 -9.48 13.70 15.70
N ARG A 151 -9.99 12.55 16.18
CA ARG A 151 -9.53 11.23 15.68
C ARG A 151 -9.66 11.11 14.14
N PRO A 152 -10.80 11.48 13.51
CA PRO A 152 -10.91 11.45 12.05
C PRO A 152 -9.93 12.39 11.32
N ASP A 153 -9.63 13.55 11.88
CA ASP A 153 -8.67 14.48 11.27
C ASP A 153 -7.23 13.94 11.38
N ALA A 154 -6.92 13.25 12.48
CA ALA A 154 -5.65 12.56 12.67
C ALA A 154 -5.48 11.40 11.68
N GLU A 155 -6.54 10.61 11.43
CA GLU A 155 -6.55 9.59 10.36
C GLU A 155 -6.28 10.24 8.99
N LEU A 156 -6.97 11.33 8.64
CA LEU A 156 -6.77 12.03 7.38
C LEU A 156 -5.34 12.57 7.23
N LYS A 157 -4.78 13.14 8.31
CA LYS A 157 -3.40 13.63 8.32
C LYS A 157 -2.40 12.49 8.17
N TYR A 158 -2.64 11.33 8.80
CA TYR A 158 -1.85 10.12 8.61
C TYR A 158 -1.88 9.65 7.15
N ILE A 159 -3.09 9.55 6.57
CA ILE A 159 -3.27 9.08 5.18
C ILE A 159 -2.53 10.00 4.22
N LYS A 160 -2.65 11.32 4.38
CA LYS A 160 -1.93 12.32 3.57
C LYS A 160 -0.42 12.08 3.68
N GLU A 161 0.12 12.05 4.89
CA GLU A 161 1.56 11.91 5.12
C GLU A 161 2.10 10.61 4.52
N ALA A 162 1.44 9.48 4.80
CA ALA A 162 1.82 8.18 4.27
C ALA A 162 1.72 8.07 2.74
N SER A 163 0.94 8.94 2.08
CA SER A 163 0.77 8.97 0.62
C SER A 163 1.70 9.95 -0.12
N ILE A 164 2.48 10.77 0.60
CA ILE A 164 3.42 11.73 -0.03
C ILE A 164 4.59 10.99 -0.67
N SER A 165 4.90 11.35 -1.92
CA SER A 165 6.11 10.94 -2.66
C SER A 165 7.27 11.90 -2.38
N PRO A 166 8.54 11.44 -2.34
CA PRO A 166 8.97 10.03 -2.44
C PRO A 166 8.59 9.22 -1.19
N SER A 167 8.57 7.90 -1.32
CA SER A 167 8.29 6.95 -0.21
C SER A 167 6.85 7.00 0.29
N ALA A 168 5.93 6.98 -0.67
CA ALA A 168 4.52 6.77 -0.41
C ALA A 168 4.27 5.27 -0.10
N HIS A 169 3.26 5.01 0.73
CA HIS A 169 2.84 3.66 1.15
C HIS A 169 1.47 3.28 0.60
N ASN A 170 0.86 4.16 -0.21
CA ASN A 170 -0.41 3.95 -0.88
C ASN A 170 -0.21 3.19 -2.22
N LEU A 171 0.47 2.04 -2.15
CA LEU A 171 0.82 1.22 -3.30
C LEU A 171 0.76 -0.27 -2.97
N HIS A 172 0.76 -1.09 -4.02
CA HIS A 172 0.90 -2.54 -3.91
C HIS A 172 2.31 -2.96 -4.32
N PHE A 173 3.00 -3.74 -3.47
CA PHE A 173 4.32 -4.27 -3.78
C PHE A 173 4.28 -5.70 -4.29
N TYR A 174 4.95 -5.94 -5.42
CA TYR A 174 5.14 -7.25 -6.01
C TYR A 174 6.59 -7.52 -6.33
N ARG A 175 7.07 -8.71 -5.97
CA ARG A 175 8.46 -9.11 -6.21
C ARG A 175 8.62 -9.67 -7.61
N VAL A 176 9.69 -9.26 -8.29
CA VAL A 176 10.07 -9.72 -9.61
C VAL A 176 11.58 -9.87 -9.73
N ARG A 177 12.04 -10.54 -10.78
CA ARG A 177 13.44 -10.51 -11.22
C ARG A 177 13.64 -9.47 -12.29
N LYS A 178 14.75 -8.73 -12.22
CA LYS A 178 15.18 -7.84 -13.29
C LYS A 178 15.65 -8.60 -14.53
N LYS A 179 16.40 -9.69 -14.35
CA LYS A 179 16.89 -10.55 -15.44
C LYS A 179 16.35 -11.97 -15.31
N LYS A 180 16.16 -12.64 -16.44
CA LYS A 180 15.71 -14.05 -16.48
C LYS A 180 16.63 -14.99 -15.70
N THR A 181 17.93 -14.68 -15.69
CA THR A 181 19.00 -15.47 -15.08
C THR A 181 19.13 -15.26 -13.58
N ASP A 182 18.47 -14.24 -13.02
CA ASP A 182 18.55 -13.98 -11.58
C ASP A 182 17.90 -15.15 -10.84
N LYS A 183 18.57 -15.65 -9.81
CA LYS A 183 18.07 -16.79 -9.02
C LYS A 183 17.06 -16.37 -7.96
N VAL A 184 17.03 -15.08 -7.61
CA VAL A 184 16.22 -14.51 -6.53
C VAL A 184 15.42 -13.32 -7.06
N LEU A 185 14.24 -13.08 -6.48
CA LEU A 185 13.45 -11.89 -6.77
C LEU A 185 14.14 -10.67 -6.14
N ASN A 186 14.84 -9.90 -6.98
CA ASN A 186 15.75 -8.80 -6.60
C ASN A 186 15.18 -7.41 -6.89
N THR A 187 13.95 -7.32 -7.40
CA THR A 187 13.32 -6.06 -7.77
C THR A 187 11.88 -6.07 -7.31
N TRP A 188 11.37 -4.91 -6.94
CA TRP A 188 10.02 -4.70 -6.49
C TRP A 188 9.29 -3.76 -7.44
N LEU A 189 8.08 -4.14 -7.85
CA LEU A 189 7.17 -3.28 -8.60
C LEU A 189 6.13 -2.74 -7.62
N GLY A 190 6.09 -1.42 -7.47
CA GLY A 190 5.09 -0.69 -6.71
C GLY A 190 3.99 -0.20 -7.65
N ILE A 191 2.77 -0.73 -7.54
CA ILE A 191 1.63 -0.27 -8.34
C ILE A 191 0.87 0.76 -7.51
N CYS A 192 0.89 2.02 -7.95
CA CYS A 192 0.38 3.16 -7.20
C CYS A 192 -0.59 4.02 -8.05
N PRO A 193 -1.28 5.01 -7.47
CA PRO A 193 -2.24 5.86 -8.20
C PRO A 193 -1.59 6.59 -9.39
N ARG A 194 -0.32 6.95 -9.27
CA ARG A 194 0.42 7.68 -10.31
C ARG A 194 0.94 6.79 -11.44
N GLY A 195 1.21 5.50 -11.18
CA GLY A 195 1.89 4.65 -12.14
C GLY A 195 2.46 3.35 -11.57
N ILE A 196 3.55 2.90 -12.19
CA ILE A 196 4.34 1.76 -11.74
C ILE A 196 5.72 2.27 -11.31
N GLU A 197 6.05 2.06 -10.04
CA GLU A 197 7.34 2.38 -9.46
C GLU A 197 8.21 1.12 -9.39
N VAL A 198 9.52 1.29 -9.62
CA VAL A 198 10.50 0.19 -9.59
C VAL A 198 11.47 0.45 -8.46
N TYR A 199 11.56 -0.51 -7.57
CA TYR A 199 12.46 -0.45 -6.42
C TYR A 199 13.50 -1.58 -6.47
N GLU A 200 14.72 -1.25 -6.07
CA GLU A 200 15.78 -2.22 -5.79
C GLU A 200 16.02 -2.29 -4.29
N GLU A 201 16.24 -3.49 -3.78
CA GLU A 201 16.48 -3.72 -2.36
C GLU A 201 17.99 -3.64 -2.08
N GLU A 202 18.38 -2.75 -1.18
CA GLU A 202 19.74 -2.61 -0.71
C GLU A 202 20.14 -3.74 0.26
N THR A 203 21.44 -3.86 0.55
CA THR A 203 21.98 -4.84 1.50
C THR A 203 21.44 -4.69 2.93
N ASN A 204 20.97 -3.50 3.28
CA ASN A 204 20.33 -3.19 4.56
C ASN A 204 18.80 -3.51 4.57
N GLY A 205 18.26 -4.05 3.48
CA GLY A 205 16.85 -4.41 3.32
C GLY A 205 15.92 -3.26 2.92
N PHE A 206 16.44 -2.03 2.75
CA PHE A 206 15.63 -0.91 2.30
C PHE A 206 15.35 -0.98 0.81
N LYS A 207 14.12 -0.64 0.42
CA LYS A 207 13.70 -0.53 -0.97
C LYS A 207 13.90 0.89 -1.48
N ASN A 208 14.77 1.04 -2.46
CA ASN A 208 15.12 2.32 -3.09
C ASN A 208 14.37 2.50 -4.40
N LEU A 209 13.70 3.63 -4.58
CA LEU A 209 13.04 3.97 -5.83
C LEU A 209 14.08 4.27 -6.92
N ILE A 210 14.10 3.47 -7.99
CA ILE A 210 15.03 3.61 -9.11
C ILE A 210 14.36 4.21 -10.34
N SER A 211 13.06 3.96 -10.53
CA SER A 211 12.32 4.45 -11.69
C SER A 211 10.82 4.55 -11.41
N THR A 212 10.16 5.46 -12.11
CA THR A 212 8.69 5.61 -12.09
C THR A 212 8.20 5.68 -13.53
N PHE A 213 7.25 4.80 -13.87
CA PHE A 213 6.50 4.82 -15.12
C PHE A 213 5.13 5.42 -14.83
N LEU A 214 4.90 6.67 -15.23
CA LEU A 214 3.58 7.29 -15.08
C LEU A 214 2.56 6.58 -15.96
N TRP A 215 1.31 6.50 -15.53
CA TRP A 215 0.26 5.90 -16.36
C TRP A 215 0.17 6.52 -17.76
N LEU A 216 0.37 7.83 -17.86
CA LEU A 216 0.38 8.58 -19.12
C LEU A 216 1.55 8.23 -20.05
N ASP A 217 2.67 7.75 -19.49
CA ASP A 217 3.87 7.43 -20.27
C ASP A 217 3.92 5.95 -20.67
N ILE A 218 2.99 5.13 -20.19
CA ILE A 218 2.91 3.69 -20.47
C ILE A 218 2.03 3.46 -21.69
N GLY A 219 2.64 3.16 -22.83
CA GLY A 219 1.91 2.85 -24.06
C GLY A 219 1.33 1.45 -24.06
N ARG A 220 2.07 0.48 -23.51
CA ARG A 220 1.59 -0.90 -23.45
C ARG A 220 2.18 -1.69 -22.30
N LEU A 221 1.30 -2.40 -21.60
CA LEU A 221 1.65 -3.50 -20.70
C LEU A 221 1.38 -4.83 -21.38
N TYR A 222 2.32 -5.76 -21.25
CA TYR A 222 2.25 -7.07 -21.88
C TYR A 222 2.82 -8.15 -20.95
N PHE A 223 2.32 -9.38 -21.07
CA PHE A 223 2.95 -10.52 -20.42
C PHE A 223 3.05 -11.71 -21.39
N ASP A 224 4.09 -12.52 -21.22
CA ASP A 224 4.32 -13.78 -21.93
C ASP A 224 4.90 -14.79 -20.96
N LYS A 225 4.08 -15.77 -20.56
CA LYS A 225 4.41 -16.72 -19.49
C LYS A 225 4.87 -15.93 -18.26
N LYS A 226 6.12 -16.12 -17.82
CA LYS A 226 6.73 -15.44 -16.66
C LYS A 226 7.27 -14.03 -16.96
N LYS A 227 7.21 -13.56 -18.21
CA LYS A 227 7.70 -12.23 -18.59
C LYS A 227 6.60 -11.21 -18.38
N PHE A 228 6.93 -10.10 -17.75
CA PHE A 228 6.09 -8.91 -17.64
C PHE A 228 6.84 -7.73 -18.28
N GLU A 229 6.22 -7.07 -19.26
CA GLU A 229 6.84 -6.03 -20.07
C GLU A 229 6.09 -4.70 -19.93
N ILE A 230 6.86 -3.64 -19.67
CA ILE A 230 6.39 -2.25 -19.68
C ILE A 230 7.02 -1.56 -20.89
N ARG A 231 6.19 -1.02 -21.79
CA ARG A 231 6.64 -0.24 -22.95
C ARG A 231 6.19 1.21 -22.78
N SER A 232 7.15 2.12 -22.84
CA SER A 232 6.89 3.56 -22.74
C SER A 232 6.52 4.17 -24.10
N GLU A 233 5.61 5.15 -24.11
CA GLU A 233 5.30 5.94 -25.31
C GLU A 233 6.43 6.90 -25.69
N GLY A 234 6.50 7.31 -26.96
CA GLY A 234 7.37 8.41 -27.40
C GLY A 234 8.85 8.10 -27.68
N CYS A 235 9.30 6.84 -27.59
CA CYS A 235 10.66 6.43 -28.01
C CYS A 235 10.62 5.66 -29.34
N PRO A 236 11.49 5.96 -30.33
CA PRO A 236 11.47 5.32 -31.67
C PRO A 236 11.60 3.78 -31.65
N ASP A 237 12.33 3.22 -30.69
CA ASP A 237 12.46 1.77 -30.46
C ASP A 237 11.57 1.25 -29.32
N GLY A 238 10.75 2.11 -28.72
CA GLY A 238 9.90 1.82 -27.56
C GLY A 238 10.71 1.25 -26.40
N ARG A 239 11.27 2.10 -25.53
CA ARG A 239 12.11 1.63 -24.40
C ARG A 239 11.33 0.59 -23.60
N LYS A 240 11.79 -0.65 -23.71
CA LYS A 240 11.14 -1.85 -23.18
C LYS A 240 11.82 -2.26 -21.90
N PHE A 241 11.03 -2.37 -20.85
CA PHE A 241 11.47 -2.86 -19.55
C PHE A 241 10.84 -4.23 -19.33
N THR A 242 11.67 -5.25 -19.11
CA THR A 242 11.21 -6.63 -18.96
C THR A 242 11.58 -7.12 -17.57
N TYR A 243 10.58 -7.61 -16.85
CA TYR A 243 10.70 -8.23 -15.54
C TYR A 243 10.19 -9.66 -15.59
N TYR A 244 10.63 -10.50 -14.66
CA TYR A 244 10.27 -11.90 -14.62
C TYR A 244 9.65 -12.31 -13.28
N THR A 245 8.45 -12.86 -13.31
CA THR A 245 7.73 -13.39 -12.15
C THR A 245 8.02 -14.88 -11.95
N ASP A 246 7.55 -15.46 -10.86
CA ASP A 246 7.71 -16.90 -10.58
C ASP A 246 6.74 -17.80 -11.34
N SER A 247 5.61 -17.26 -11.78
CA SER A 247 4.58 -18.00 -12.50
C SER A 247 3.89 -17.12 -13.56
N ASP A 248 3.34 -17.76 -14.58
CA ASP A 248 2.48 -17.07 -15.55
C ASP A 248 1.19 -16.52 -14.92
N VAL A 249 0.72 -17.15 -13.83
CA VAL A 249 -0.38 -16.65 -13.00
C VAL A 249 -0.04 -15.28 -12.41
N THR A 250 1.13 -15.14 -11.77
CA THR A 250 1.58 -13.86 -11.20
C THR A 250 1.76 -12.80 -12.30
N SER A 251 2.34 -13.17 -13.46
CA SER A 251 2.47 -12.23 -14.59
C SER A 251 1.13 -11.75 -15.14
N LYS A 252 0.16 -12.66 -15.30
CA LYS A 252 -1.20 -12.31 -15.72
C LYS A 252 -1.89 -11.42 -14.68
N TYR A 253 -1.71 -11.74 -13.40
CA TYR A 253 -2.26 -10.97 -12.30
C TYR A 253 -1.68 -9.55 -12.27
N LEU A 254 -0.36 -9.37 -12.37
CA LEU A 254 0.28 -8.05 -12.48
C LEU A 254 -0.33 -7.19 -13.59
N LEU A 255 -0.53 -7.77 -14.77
CA LEU A 255 -1.22 -7.06 -15.87
C LEU A 255 -2.64 -6.66 -15.48
N THR A 256 -3.36 -7.55 -14.80
CA THR A 256 -4.75 -7.33 -14.37
C THR A 256 -4.84 -6.20 -13.37
N ILE A 257 -4.02 -6.21 -12.31
CA ILE A 257 -4.03 -5.15 -11.30
C ILE A 257 -3.51 -3.81 -11.85
N CYS A 258 -2.51 -3.81 -12.74
CA CYS A 258 -2.09 -2.56 -13.41
C CYS A 258 -3.21 -1.97 -14.26
N ARG A 259 -3.93 -2.81 -15.03
CA ARG A 259 -5.06 -2.36 -15.84
C ARG A 259 -6.20 -1.83 -14.97
N ALA A 260 -6.58 -2.58 -13.93
CA ALA A 260 -7.63 -2.18 -13.01
C ALA A 260 -7.29 -0.84 -12.35
N THR A 261 -6.07 -0.69 -11.84
CA THR A 261 -5.60 0.57 -11.25
C THR A 261 -5.63 1.69 -12.27
N HIS A 262 -5.06 1.54 -13.46
CA HIS A 262 -5.07 2.60 -14.48
C HIS A 262 -6.50 2.99 -14.89
N MET A 263 -7.38 2.03 -15.12
CA MET A 263 -8.80 2.29 -15.44
C MET A 263 -9.50 3.05 -14.33
N PHE A 264 -9.28 2.66 -13.07
CA PHE A 264 -9.80 3.37 -11.92
C PHE A 264 -9.29 4.82 -11.86
N GLN A 265 -7.99 5.04 -12.11
CA GLN A 265 -7.43 6.40 -12.14
C GLN A 265 -8.04 7.26 -13.25
N LEU A 266 -8.27 6.68 -14.44
CA LEU A 266 -8.96 7.37 -15.53
C LEU A 266 -10.41 7.72 -15.17
N GLU A 267 -11.11 6.84 -14.47
CA GLU A 267 -12.50 7.07 -14.03
C GLU A 267 -12.59 8.25 -13.05
N ILE A 268 -11.63 8.37 -12.12
CA ILE A 268 -11.65 9.43 -11.10
C ILE A 268 -11.00 10.74 -11.56
N GLU A 269 -10.20 10.73 -12.63
CA GLU A 269 -9.42 11.89 -13.10
C GLU A 269 -10.27 13.17 -13.35
N PRO A 270 -11.47 13.12 -13.97
CA PRO A 270 -12.29 14.33 -14.13
C PRO A 270 -12.62 14.99 -12.79
N LYS A 271 -12.97 14.19 -11.78
CA LYS A 271 -13.27 14.65 -10.43
C LYS A 271 -12.02 15.14 -9.71
N LEU A 272 -10.88 14.49 -9.91
CA LEU A 272 -9.58 14.96 -9.39
C LEU A 272 -9.21 16.34 -9.95
N ARG A 273 -9.45 16.58 -11.24
CA ARG A 273 -9.20 17.90 -11.86
C ARG A 273 -10.09 18.98 -11.27
N GLU A 274 -11.38 18.68 -11.05
CA GLU A 274 -12.31 19.60 -10.39
C GLU A 274 -11.85 19.93 -8.96
N ILE A 275 -11.49 18.91 -8.16
CA ILE A 275 -10.96 19.09 -6.81
C ILE A 275 -9.70 19.98 -6.83
N ARG A 276 -8.73 19.70 -7.71
CA ARG A 276 -7.50 20.48 -7.83
C ARG A 276 -7.78 21.94 -8.22
N HIS A 277 -8.78 22.17 -9.08
CA HIS A 277 -9.20 23.51 -9.46
C HIS A 277 -9.83 24.26 -8.27
N LEU A 278 -10.74 23.62 -7.54
CA LEU A 278 -11.36 24.19 -6.35
C LEU A 278 -10.34 24.44 -5.22
N ASP A 279 -9.34 23.59 -5.08
CA ASP A 279 -8.23 23.76 -4.12
C ASP A 279 -7.40 25.00 -4.47
N ALA A 280 -7.08 25.19 -5.76
CA ALA A 280 -6.35 26.36 -6.24
C ALA A 280 -7.15 27.67 -6.05
N GLU A 281 -8.48 27.59 -6.06
CA GLU A 281 -9.39 28.70 -5.73
C GLU A 281 -9.64 28.87 -4.22
N GLY A 282 -9.07 28.02 -3.37
CA GLY A 282 -9.24 28.06 -1.90
C GLY A 282 -10.60 27.59 -1.39
N ARG A 283 -11.37 26.83 -2.17
CA ARG A 283 -12.79 26.52 -1.91
C ARG A 283 -13.05 25.16 -1.26
N VAL A 284 -12.07 24.25 -1.21
CA VAL A 284 -12.28 22.86 -0.76
C VAL A 284 -12.46 22.71 0.75
N TRP A 285 -12.07 23.71 1.55
CA TRP A 285 -12.22 23.68 3.01
C TRP A 285 -13.61 24.12 3.50
N PHE A 286 -14.52 24.55 2.62
CA PHE A 286 -15.85 25.06 2.97
C PHE A 286 -16.97 24.06 2.68
N SER A 287 -16.85 22.81 3.11
CA SER A 287 -17.97 21.87 3.09
C SER A 287 -17.82 20.86 4.22
N ASN A 288 -18.39 21.23 5.38
CA ASN A 288 -18.60 20.38 6.56
C ASN A 288 -19.44 19.14 6.25
#